data_AF-A0AAV6BFT1-F1
#
_entry.id   AF-A0AAV6BFT1-F1
#
_cell.length_a   1.000
_cell.length_b   1.000
_cell.length_c   1.000
_cell.angle_alpha   90.00
_cell.angle_beta   90.00
_cell.angle_gamma   90.00
#
_symmetry.space_group_name_H-M   'P 1'
#
loop_
_entity.id
_entity.type
_entity.pdbx_description
1 polymer ?
#
loop_
_entity_poly.entity_id
_entity_poly.type
_entity_poly.pdbx_seq_one_letter_code
_entity_poly.pdbx_strand_id
1 'polypeptide(L)'
;LDPASKLAKAKREVEGGAELVEFSLPAVITAQKGLNEPRYASLKGIMAVKKKVIPEWTLAELGVDPGSVSESAASVRFVEFSLPPPRQAGRILEGDPKDTARELVRILHEEAKVI
;
A
#
# COMPACT_ATOMS: atom_id res chain seq x y z
N LEU A 1 -9.82 -7.02 20.72
CA LEU A 1 -10.02 -8.48 20.51
C LEU A 1 -10.67 -8.99 21.77
N ASP A 2 -11.87 -9.54 21.65
CA ASP A 2 -12.46 -10.31 22.75
C ASP A 2 -12.26 -11.80 22.42
N PRO A 3 -11.29 -12.47 23.08
CA PRO A 3 -10.96 -13.86 22.77
C PRO A 3 -12.09 -14.85 23.12
N ALA A 4 -13.05 -14.46 23.97
CA ALA A 4 -14.18 -15.31 24.32
C ALA A 4 -15.31 -15.24 23.27
N SER A 5 -15.60 -14.05 22.73
CA SER A 5 -16.68 -13.86 21.75
C SER A 5 -16.26 -13.98 20.28
N LYS A 6 -14.96 -14.16 20.00
CA LYS A 6 -14.38 -14.19 18.64
C LYS A 6 -14.69 -12.93 17.80
N LEU A 7 -14.95 -11.81 18.46
CA LEU A 7 -15.17 -10.52 17.82
C LEU A 7 -13.90 -9.65 17.87
N ALA A 8 -13.65 -8.96 16.76
CA ALA A 8 -12.55 -8.03 16.61
C ALA A 8 -13.07 -6.70 16.05
N LYS A 9 -12.37 -5.61 16.40
CA LYS A 9 -12.62 -4.28 15.88
C LYS A 9 -11.35 -3.79 15.18
N ALA A 10 -11.50 -3.15 14.03
CA ALA A 10 -10.40 -2.49 13.32
C ALA A 10 -10.85 -1.14 12.79
N LYS A 11 -9.90 -0.21 12.64
CA LYS A 11 -10.10 1.06 11.96
C LYS A 11 -9.71 0.88 10.50
N ARG A 12 -10.64 1.14 9.57
CA ARG A 12 -10.41 1.10 8.12
C ARG A 12 -10.33 2.53 7.59
N GLU A 13 -9.26 2.85 6.88
CA GLU A 13 -9.15 4.13 6.18
C GLU A 13 -10.03 4.14 4.93
N VAL A 14 -10.69 5.27 4.70
CA VAL A 14 -11.56 5.53 3.55
C VAL A 14 -11.31 6.95 3.06
N GLU A 15 -11.78 7.30 1.87
CA GLU A 15 -11.68 8.67 1.37
C GLU A 15 -12.34 9.64 2.36
N GLY A 16 -11.59 10.67 2.77
CA GLY A 16 -12.08 11.69 3.71
C GLY A 16 -12.07 11.30 5.20
N GLY A 17 -11.63 10.09 5.58
CA GLY A 17 -11.54 9.74 6.99
C GLY A 17 -11.29 8.27 7.30
N ALA A 18 -11.93 7.77 8.36
CA ALA A 18 -11.79 6.38 8.78
C ALA A 18 -13.04 5.90 9.52
N GLU A 19 -13.35 4.63 9.35
CA GLU A 19 -14.49 3.95 9.98
C GLU A 19 -14.01 2.89 10.98
N LEU A 20 -14.84 2.62 11.99
CA LEU A 20 -14.63 1.53 12.93
C LEU A 20 -15.49 0.33 12.51
N VAL A 21 -14.84 -0.78 12.17
CA VAL A 21 -15.50 -2.00 11.70
C VAL A 21 -15.40 -3.07 12.77
N GLU A 22 -16.51 -3.74 13.07
CA GLU A 22 -16.55 -4.94 13.91
C GLU A 22 -16.77 -6.18 13.02
N PHE A 23 -16.03 -7.26 13.27
CA PHE A 23 -16.11 -8.49 12.49
C PHE A 23 -15.81 -9.73 13.33
N SER A 24 -16.29 -10.88 12.84
CA SER A 24 -16.07 -12.19 13.47
C SER A 24 -14.79 -12.85 12.97
N LEU A 25 -14.14 -13.65 13.82
CA LEU A 25 -12.96 -14.45 13.48
C LEU A 25 -13.35 -15.89 13.06
N PRO A 26 -12.64 -16.53 12.12
CA PRO A 26 -11.43 -16.05 11.44
C PRO A 26 -11.71 -15.00 10.35
N ALA A 27 -10.82 -14.03 10.21
CA ALA A 27 -10.93 -12.96 9.21
C ALA A 27 -9.58 -12.71 8.54
N VAL A 28 -9.64 -12.24 7.28
CA VAL A 28 -8.47 -11.77 6.54
C VAL A 28 -8.42 -10.25 6.64
N ILE A 29 -7.25 -9.72 7.03
CA ILE A 29 -7.04 -8.30 7.23
C ILE A 29 -5.81 -7.89 6.42
N THR A 30 -5.95 -6.87 5.58
CA THR A 30 -4.82 -6.22 4.93
C THR A 30 -4.33 -5.06 5.80
N ALA A 31 -3.01 -4.89 5.91
CA ALA A 31 -2.42 -3.83 6.72
C ALA A 31 -1.87 -2.71 5.81
N GLN A 32 -2.24 -1.47 6.12
CA GLN A 32 -1.72 -0.30 5.42
C GLN A 32 -0.41 0.18 6.04
N LYS A 33 0.48 0.76 5.22
CA LYS A 33 1.69 1.42 5.70
C LYS A 33 1.30 2.57 6.64
N GLY A 34 1.95 2.66 7.80
CA GLY A 34 1.66 3.67 8.83
C GLY A 34 0.72 3.18 9.94
N LEU A 35 0.21 1.94 9.85
CA LEU A 35 -0.56 1.31 10.92
C LEU A 35 0.19 1.26 12.27
N ASN A 36 1.51 1.06 12.20
CA ASN A 36 2.42 1.06 13.34
C ASN A 36 3.86 1.37 12.89
N GLU A 37 4.75 1.59 13.85
CA GLU A 37 6.19 1.64 13.63
C GLU A 37 6.78 0.23 13.79
N PRO A 38 7.30 -0.41 12.72
CA PRO A 38 7.90 -1.73 12.84
C PRO A 38 9.10 -1.70 13.79
N ARG A 39 9.07 -2.54 14.82
CA ARG A 39 10.17 -2.66 15.78
C ARG A 39 11.46 -3.14 15.09
N TYR A 40 12.60 -2.64 15.54
CA TYR A 40 13.89 -3.20 15.15
C TYR A 40 14.05 -4.65 15.66
N ALA A 41 14.73 -5.47 14.86
CA ALA A 41 15.11 -6.80 15.28
C ALA A 41 16.21 -6.73 16.35
N SER A 42 16.05 -7.47 17.45
CA SER A 42 17.11 -7.59 18.46
C SER A 42 18.20 -8.57 17.99
N LEU A 43 19.45 -8.38 18.43
CA LEU A 43 20.55 -9.31 18.13
C LEU A 43 20.21 -10.76 18.50
N LYS A 44 19.61 -10.96 19.69
CA LYS A 44 19.12 -12.27 20.14
C LYS A 44 18.07 -12.85 19.18
N GLY A 45 17.15 -12.03 18.68
CA GLY A 45 16.15 -12.42 17.70
C GLY A 45 16.76 -12.85 16.37
N ILE A 46 17.72 -12.09 15.86
CA ILE A 46 18.45 -12.41 14.62
C ILE A 46 19.19 -13.75 14.77
N MET A 47 19.92 -13.95 15.87
CA MET A 47 20.64 -15.20 16.13
C MET A 47 19.69 -16.40 16.27
N ALA A 48 18.51 -16.22 16.87
CA ALA A 48 17.51 -17.27 17.01
C ALA A 48 16.87 -17.66 15.68
N VAL A 49 16.57 -16.68 14.81
CA VAL A 49 15.95 -16.93 13.50
C VAL A 49 16.94 -17.60 12.54
N LYS A 50 18.23 -17.27 12.61
CA LYS A 50 19.26 -17.90 11.76
C LYS A 50 19.29 -19.43 11.85
N LYS A 51 18.87 -20.02 12.98
CA LYS A 51 18.81 -21.47 13.19
C LYS A 51 17.46 -22.10 12.82
N LYS A 52 16.42 -21.29 12.55
CA LYS A 52 15.10 -21.81 12.19
C LYS A 52 15.13 -22.25 10.73
N VAL A 53 14.70 -23.48 10.48
CA VAL A 53 14.46 -23.99 9.13
C VAL A 53 13.18 -23.32 8.60
N ILE A 54 13.28 -22.72 7.41
CA ILE A 54 12.11 -22.22 6.68
C ILE A 54 11.57 -23.42 5.88
N PRO A 55 10.33 -23.88 6.14
CA PRO A 55 9.79 -25.01 5.40
C PRO A 55 9.51 -24.58 3.95
N GLU A 56 9.99 -25.39 3.00
CA GLU A 56 9.65 -25.27 1.60
C GLU A 56 8.53 -26.25 1.30
N TRP A 57 7.42 -25.75 0.75
CA TRP A 57 6.24 -26.55 0.42
C TRP A 57 6.09 -26.61 -1.09
N THR A 58 5.88 -27.80 -1.61
CA THR A 58 5.48 -28.04 -2.99
C THR A 58 3.98 -27.84 -3.17
N LEU A 59 3.54 -27.57 -4.41
CA LEU A 59 2.10 -27.46 -4.71
C LEU A 59 1.34 -28.76 -4.36
N ALA A 60 1.98 -29.92 -4.54
CA ALA A 60 1.42 -31.22 -4.21
C ALA A 60 1.14 -31.36 -2.71
N GLU A 61 2.06 -30.92 -1.85
CA GLU A 61 1.87 -30.93 -0.39
C GLU A 61 0.76 -29.98 0.08
N LEU A 62 0.52 -28.91 -0.66
CA LEU A 62 -0.57 -27.96 -0.39
C LEU A 62 -1.90 -28.37 -1.02
N GLY A 63 -1.94 -29.44 -1.81
CA GLY A 63 -3.13 -29.87 -2.55
C GLY A 63 -3.58 -28.86 -3.62
N VAL A 64 -2.65 -28.07 -4.15
CA VAL A 64 -2.93 -27.04 -5.17
C VAL A 64 -2.68 -27.62 -6.56
N ASP A 65 -3.68 -27.54 -7.43
CA ASP A 65 -3.53 -27.92 -8.84
C ASP A 65 -2.58 -26.94 -9.56
N PRO A 66 -1.48 -27.42 -10.19
CA PRO A 66 -0.59 -26.57 -10.96
C PRO A 66 -1.29 -25.79 -12.09
N GLY A 67 -2.37 -26.34 -12.66
CA GLY A 67 -3.17 -25.65 -13.67
C GLY A 67 -3.76 -24.34 -13.15
N SER A 68 -4.25 -24.33 -11.91
CA SER A 68 -4.93 -23.18 -11.27
C SER A 68 -4.03 -21.98 -10.97
N VAL A 69 -2.71 -22.18 -10.88
CA VAL A 69 -1.71 -21.12 -10.58
C VAL A 69 -0.78 -20.86 -11.77
N SER A 70 -1.08 -21.44 -12.92
CA SER A 70 -0.31 -21.26 -14.15
C SER A 70 -0.61 -19.90 -14.80
N GLU A 71 0.27 -19.46 -15.70
CA GLU A 71 0.08 -18.22 -16.47
C GLU A 71 -1.24 -18.23 -17.28
N SER A 72 -1.68 -19.40 -17.76
CA SER A 72 -2.94 -19.52 -18.51
C SER A 72 -4.19 -19.38 -17.64
N ALA A 73 -4.09 -19.61 -16.33
CA ALA A 73 -5.19 -19.42 -15.38
C ALA A 73 -5.38 -17.96 -14.95
N ALA A 74 -4.42 -17.07 -15.24
CA ALA A 74 -4.54 -15.65 -14.93
C ALA A 74 -5.69 -14.99 -15.70
N SER A 75 -6.57 -14.28 -15.00
CA SER A 75 -7.70 -13.56 -15.61
C SER A 75 -7.28 -12.30 -16.39
N VAL A 76 -6.05 -11.83 -16.21
CA VAL A 76 -5.50 -10.61 -16.83
C VAL A 76 -4.12 -10.93 -17.39
N ARG A 77 -3.79 -10.33 -18.54
CA ARG A 77 -2.47 -10.45 -19.17
C ARG A 77 -1.85 -9.09 -19.40
N PHE A 78 -0.56 -8.97 -19.10
CA PHE A 78 0.22 -7.79 -19.46
C PHE A 78 0.49 -7.80 -20.96
N VAL A 79 0.18 -6.69 -21.64
CA VAL A 79 0.38 -6.55 -23.10
C VAL A 79 1.68 -5.80 -23.39
N GLU A 80 1.94 -4.72 -22.66
CA GLU A 80 3.10 -3.86 -22.85
C GLU A 80 3.42 -3.11 -21.55
N PHE A 81 4.69 -2.74 -21.38
CA PHE A 81 5.14 -1.82 -20.34
C PHE A 81 5.83 -0.63 -20.99
N SER A 82 5.45 0.58 -20.58
CA SER A 82 6.10 1.81 -21.01
C SER A 82 6.42 2.71 -19.81
N LEU A 83 7.48 3.51 -19.94
CA LEU A 83 7.83 4.49 -18.92
C LEU A 83 6.89 5.70 -19.01
N PRO A 84 6.51 6.32 -17.87
CA PRO A 84 5.80 7.58 -17.91
C PRO A 84 6.65 8.67 -18.60
N PRO A 85 6.03 9.66 -19.24
CA PRO A 85 6.76 10.76 -19.85
C PRO A 85 7.61 11.51 -18.80
N PRO A 86 8.75 12.10 -19.21
CA PRO A 86 9.60 12.86 -18.30
C PRO A 86 8.83 14.06 -17.71
N ARG A 87 9.17 14.42 -16.47
CA ARG A 87 8.61 15.61 -15.82
C ARG A 87 8.93 16.85 -16.66
N GLN A 88 7.91 17.67 -16.94
CA GLN A 88 8.11 18.99 -17.53
C GLN A 88 8.82 19.90 -16.53
N ALA A 89 9.65 20.82 -17.03
CA ALA A 89 10.30 21.81 -16.19
C ALA A 89 9.25 22.68 -15.49
N GLY A 90 9.46 22.93 -14.20
CA GLY A 90 8.63 23.88 -13.46
C GLY A 90 8.81 25.30 -13.99
N ARG A 91 7.80 26.14 -13.82
CA ARG A 91 7.86 27.56 -14.18
C ARG A 91 8.37 28.37 -12.99
N ILE A 92 9.47 29.09 -13.17
CA ILE A 92 9.93 30.08 -12.20
C ILE A 92 9.21 31.39 -12.52
N LEU A 93 8.57 31.97 -11.50
CA LEU A 93 7.95 33.29 -11.61
C LEU A 93 8.91 34.31 -11.01
N GLU A 94 9.35 35.27 -11.83
CA GLU A 94 10.24 36.36 -11.43
C GLU A 94 9.43 37.64 -11.20
N GLY A 95 9.79 38.43 -10.19
CA GLY A 95 9.15 39.72 -9.91
C GLY A 95 9.01 40.05 -8.44
N ASP A 96 8.21 41.08 -8.15
CA ASP A 96 7.85 41.46 -6.78
C ASP A 96 7.00 40.36 -6.13
N PRO A 97 7.24 40.01 -4.85
CA PRO A 97 6.49 38.96 -4.15
C PRO A 97 4.97 39.10 -4.22
N LYS A 98 4.43 40.32 -4.25
CA LYS A 98 2.99 40.57 -4.26
C LYS A 98 2.35 40.19 -5.60
N ASP A 99 3.01 40.48 -6.71
CA ASP A 99 2.50 40.20 -8.05
C ASP A 99 2.75 38.74 -8.43
N THR A 100 3.90 38.19 -8.04
CA THR A 100 4.19 36.77 -8.20
C THR A 100 3.21 35.89 -7.42
N ALA A 101 2.80 36.28 -6.22
CA ALA A 101 1.79 35.55 -5.46
C ALA A 101 0.41 35.54 -6.15
N ARG A 102 -0.02 36.68 -6.74
CA ARG A 102 -1.27 36.75 -7.51
C ARG A 102 -1.22 35.87 -8.75
N GLU A 103 -0.11 35.91 -9.48
CA GLU A 103 0.08 35.11 -10.68
C GLU A 103 0.16 33.61 -10.35
N LEU A 104 0.80 33.23 -9.24
CA LEU A 104 0.81 31.86 -8.77
C LEU A 104 -0.61 31.35 -8.48
N VAL A 105 -1.42 32.14 -7.76
CA VAL A 105 -2.81 31.76 -7.46
C VAL A 105 -3.62 31.59 -8.76
N ARG A 106 -3.43 32.49 -9.74
CA ARG A 106 -4.07 32.40 -11.05
C ARG A 106 -3.70 31.10 -11.77
N ILE A 107 -2.40 30.80 -11.86
CA ILE A 107 -1.89 29.56 -12.52
C ILE A 107 -2.43 28.32 -11.82
N LEU A 108 -2.46 28.30 -10.48
CA LEU A 108 -2.92 27.13 -9.73
C LEU A 108 -4.43 26.87 -9.89
N HIS A 109 -5.25 27.92 -10.03
CA HIS A 109 -6.69 27.81 -10.24
C HIS A 109 -7.02 27.48 -11.71
N GLU A 110 -6.43 28.20 -12.66
CA GLU A 110 -6.80 28.13 -14.09
C GLU A 110 -6.13 26.95 -14.82
N GLU A 111 -4.82 26.75 -14.58
CA GLU A 111 -4.01 25.79 -15.33
C GLU A 111 -3.87 24.45 -14.59
N ALA A 112 -3.45 24.49 -13.33
CA ALA A 112 -3.16 23.27 -12.56
C ALA A 112 -4.42 22.64 -11.92
N LYS A 113 -5.47 23.43 -11.65
CA LYS A 113 -6.75 23.00 -11.03
C LYS A 113 -6.57 22.21 -9.74
N VAL A 114 -5.61 22.63 -8.93
CA VAL A 114 -5.26 21.97 -7.65
C VAL A 114 -5.80 22.71 -6.42
N ILE A 115 -6.29 23.94 -6.62
CA ILE A 115 -7.00 24.77 -5.63
C ILE A 115 -8.18 25.47 -6.29
#